data_AF-A0A9E3AVW0-F1
#
_entry.id   AF-A0A9E3AVW0-F1
#
_cell.length_a   1.000
_cell.length_b   1.000
_cell.length_c   1.000
_cell.angle_alpha   90.00
_cell.angle_beta   90.00
_cell.angle_gamma   90.00
#
_symmetry.space_group_name_H-M   'P 1'
#
loop_
_entity.id
_entity.type
_entity.pdbx_description
1 polymer ?
#
loop_
_entity_poly.entity_id
_entity_poly.type
_entity_poly.pdbx_seq_one_letter_code
_entity_poly.pdbx_strand_id
1 'polypeptide(L)'
;MSDPELRRLRDSIDNIDAALVHLLAERFKCTQAVGRHKAEHGLPPADPKREAEQIARLRKLAEAAKLDPDFAEKFLNFIVTEVIRHHEALRRR
;
A
#
# COMPACT_ATOMS: atom_id res chain seq x y z
N MET A 1 3.58 -30.57 -22.93
CA MET A 1 3.44 -29.34 -23.73
C MET A 1 2.75 -28.31 -22.84
N SER A 2 3.27 -27.08 -22.73
CA SER A 2 2.62 -26.04 -21.92
C SER A 2 1.35 -25.56 -22.61
N ASP A 3 0.28 -25.36 -21.83
CA ASP A 3 -0.96 -24.74 -22.30
C ASP A 3 -0.70 -23.29 -22.76
N PRO A 4 -0.85 -22.96 -24.06
CA PRO A 4 -0.54 -21.63 -24.58
C PRO A 4 -1.43 -20.52 -23.99
N GLU A 5 -2.68 -20.82 -23.64
CA GLU A 5 -3.60 -19.85 -23.06
C GLU A 5 -3.19 -19.52 -21.63
N LEU A 6 -2.86 -20.55 -20.85
CA LEU A 6 -2.33 -20.38 -19.50
C LEU A 6 -1.05 -19.53 -19.49
N ARG A 7 -0.16 -19.72 -20.47
CA ARG A 7 1.05 -18.90 -20.59
C ARG A 7 0.71 -17.42 -20.84
N ARG A 8 -0.18 -17.12 -21.79
CA ARG A 8 -0.61 -15.75 -22.09
C ARG A 8 -1.21 -15.04 -20.87
N LEU A 9 -2.02 -15.76 -20.09
CA LEU A 9 -2.61 -15.21 -18.87
C LEU A 9 -1.54 -14.90 -17.80
N ARG A 10 -0.53 -15.76 -17.65
CA ARG A 10 0.60 -15.53 -16.75
C ARG A 10 1.46 -14.34 -17.17
N ASP A 11 1.75 -14.21 -18.47
CA ASP A 11 2.47 -13.04 -18.99
C ASP A 11 1.71 -11.73 -18.68
N SER A 12 0.37 -11.78 -18.64
CA SER A 12 -0.46 -10.62 -18.25
C SER A 12 -0.37 -10.34 -16.74
N ILE A 13 -0.34 -11.37 -15.90
CA ILE A 13 -0.15 -11.25 -14.44
C ILE A 13 1.22 -10.64 -14.14
N ASP A 14 2.29 -11.13 -14.77
CA ASP A 14 3.65 -10.63 -14.55
C ASP A 14 3.76 -9.12 -14.87
N ASN A 15 3.08 -8.66 -15.94
CA ASN A 15 3.02 -7.24 -16.28
C ASN A 15 2.26 -6.40 -15.24
N ILE A 16 1.17 -6.93 -14.69
CA ILE A 16 0.42 -6.27 -13.61
C ILE A 16 1.29 -6.19 -12.35
N ASP A 17 1.99 -7.26 -12.00
CA ASP A 17 2.86 -7.31 -10.82
C ASP A 17 4.00 -6.30 -10.93
N ALA A 18 4.61 -6.16 -12.11
CA ALA A 18 5.60 -5.12 -12.36
C ALA A 18 5.03 -3.71 -12.12
N ALA A 19 3.82 -3.43 -12.61
CA ALA A 19 3.15 -2.15 -12.39
C ALA A 19 2.83 -1.92 -10.89
N LEU A 20 2.38 -2.96 -10.18
CA LEU A 20 2.11 -2.90 -8.74
C LEU A 20 3.37 -2.53 -7.94
N VAL A 21 4.52 -3.13 -8.26
CA VAL A 21 5.80 -2.82 -7.61
C VAL A 21 6.20 -1.36 -7.82
N HIS A 22 6.08 -0.85 -9.05
CA HIS A 22 6.40 0.54 -9.34
C HIS A 22 5.47 1.53 -8.60
N LEU A 23 4.16 1.25 -8.58
CA LEU A 23 3.20 2.07 -7.83
C LEU A 23 3.46 2.06 -6.33
N LEU A 24 3.83 0.90 -5.77
CA LEU A 24 4.23 0.79 -4.37
C LEU A 24 5.49 1.62 -4.09
N ALA A 25 6.50 1.55 -4.97
CA ALA A 25 7.72 2.35 -4.80
C ALA A 25 7.41 3.87 -4.73
N GLU A 26 6.56 4.38 -5.63
CA GLU A 26 6.12 5.77 -5.59
C GLU A 26 5.31 6.09 -4.32
N ARG A 27 4.40 5.19 -3.92
CA ARG A 27 3.66 5.34 -2.66
C ARG A 27 4.60 5.44 -1.45
N PHE A 28 5.66 4.63 -1.40
CA PHE A 28 6.64 4.65 -0.32
C PHE A 28 7.50 5.92 -0.32
N LYS A 29 7.83 6.49 -1.48
CA LYS A 29 8.49 7.82 -1.53
C LYS A 29 7.62 8.89 -0.87
N CYS A 30 6.33 8.91 -1.17
CA CYS A 30 5.37 9.83 -0.55
C CYS A 30 5.28 9.63 0.96
N THR A 31 5.16 8.38 1.43
CA THR A 31 5.06 8.12 2.88
C THR A 31 6.36 8.41 3.62
N GLN A 32 7.53 8.25 2.99
CA GLN A 32 8.80 8.70 3.56
C GLN A 32 8.85 10.23 3.72
N ALA A 33 8.35 10.99 2.74
CA ALA A 33 8.26 12.45 2.87
C ALA A 33 7.32 12.85 4.01
N VAL A 34 6.16 12.19 4.15
CA VAL A 34 5.27 12.37 5.30
C VAL A 34 5.98 12.03 6.61
N GLY A 35 6.75 10.94 6.65
CA GLY A 35 7.49 10.52 7.83
C GLY A 35 8.54 11.54 8.27
N ARG A 36 9.31 12.10 7.33
CA ARG A 36 10.27 13.19 7.61
C ARG A 36 9.57 14.42 8.14
N HIS A 37 8.49 14.85 7.47
CA HIS A 37 7.69 16.00 7.93
C HIS A 37 7.15 15.78 9.34
N LYS A 38 6.59 14.60 9.63
CA LYS A 38 6.11 14.26 10.97
C LYS A 38 7.23 14.31 12.02
N ALA A 39 8.40 13.76 11.72
CA ALA A 39 9.53 13.78 12.63
C ALA A 39 10.02 15.21 12.93
N GLU A 40 10.16 16.05 11.90
CA GLU A 40 10.55 17.46 12.02
C GLU A 40 9.60 18.28 12.89
N HIS A 41 8.31 17.95 12.88
CA HIS A 41 7.26 18.68 13.60
C HIS A 41 6.81 17.99 14.90
N GLY A 42 7.51 16.93 15.35
CA GLY A 42 7.17 16.19 16.57
C GLY A 42 5.83 15.46 16.52
N LEU A 43 5.30 15.19 15.33
CA LEU A 43 4.02 14.50 15.13
C LEU A 43 4.16 12.98 15.30
N PRO A 44 3.10 12.28 15.76
CA PRO A 44 3.14 10.83 15.94
C PRO A 44 3.25 10.08 14.59
N PRO A 45 4.06 9.00 14.53
CA PRO A 45 4.15 8.11 13.37
C PRO A 45 2.79 7.56 12.92
N ALA A 46 2.01 7.03 13.87
CA ALA A 46 0.66 6.53 13.65
C ALA A 46 -0.38 7.64 13.75
N ASP A 47 -1.47 7.51 13.00
CA ASP A 47 -2.64 8.40 13.07
C ASP A 47 -3.91 7.54 12.87
N PRO A 48 -4.50 7.04 13.97
CA PRO A 48 -5.64 6.12 13.90
C PRO A 48 -6.84 6.67 13.14
N LYS A 49 -7.06 8.00 13.22
CA LYS A 49 -8.16 8.65 12.49
C LYS A 49 -7.88 8.60 10.99
N ARG A 50 -6.67 8.97 10.58
CA ARG A 50 -6.27 8.92 9.16
C ARG A 50 -6.26 7.50 8.62
N GLU A 51 -5.87 6.51 9.42
CA GLU A 51 -5.89 5.09 9.05
C GLU A 51 -7.32 4.60 8.82
N ALA A 52 -8.26 4.92 9.71
CA ALA A 52 -9.68 4.58 9.54
C ALA A 52 -10.29 5.20 8.27
N GLU A 53 -9.96 6.46 7.96
CA GLU A 53 -10.39 7.11 6.72
C GLU A 53 -9.85 6.42 5.46
N GLN A 54 -8.59 5.99 5.48
CA GLN A 54 -7.97 5.26 4.37
C GLN A 54 -8.63 3.91 4.16
N ILE A 55 -8.91 3.16 5.23
CA ILE A 55 -9.63 1.88 5.17
C ILE A 55 -11.02 2.08 4.57
N ALA A 56 -11.81 3.02 5.11
CA ALA A 56 -13.16 3.28 4.61
C ALA A 56 -13.17 3.67 3.11
N ARG A 57 -12.22 4.50 2.68
CA ARG A 57 -12.08 4.85 1.26
C ARG A 57 -11.66 3.65 0.41
N LEU A 58 -10.72 2.82 0.89
CA LEU A 58 -10.23 1.68 0.14
C LEU A 58 -11.29 0.59 -0.02
N ARG A 59 -12.09 0.32 1.01
CA ARG A 59 -13.20 -0.63 0.93
C ARG A 59 -14.18 -0.25 -0.19
N LYS A 60 -14.56 1.03 -0.28
CA LYS A 60 -15.42 1.54 -1.37
C LYS A 60 -14.79 1.36 -2.76
N LEU A 61 -13.48 1.58 -2.88
CA LEU A 61 -12.77 1.36 -4.15
C LEU A 61 -12.72 -0.12 -4.52
N ALA A 62 -12.51 -1.01 -3.54
CA ALA A 62 -12.52 -2.45 -3.75
C ALA A 62 -13.90 -2.93 -4.23
N GLU A 63 -14.98 -2.50 -3.59
CA GLU A 63 -16.35 -2.81 -4.02
C GLU A 63 -16.60 -2.37 -5.46
N ALA A 64 -16.24 -1.13 -5.81
CA ALA A 64 -16.40 -0.60 -7.17
C ALA A 64 -15.57 -1.37 -8.22
N ALA A 65 -14.40 -1.87 -7.83
CA ALA A 65 -13.51 -2.68 -8.67
C ALA A 65 -13.85 -4.18 -8.68
N LYS A 66 -14.90 -4.61 -7.96
CA LYS A 66 -15.27 -6.03 -7.75
C LYS A 66 -14.14 -6.84 -7.10
N LEU A 67 -13.35 -6.21 -6.23
CA LEU A 67 -12.36 -6.83 -5.37
C LEU A 67 -12.98 -7.02 -3.97
N ASP A 68 -12.64 -8.12 -3.31
CA ASP A 68 -13.05 -8.36 -1.92
C ASP A 68 -12.55 -7.20 -1.00
N PRO A 69 -13.46 -6.44 -0.36
CA PRO A 69 -13.08 -5.33 0.51
C PRO A 69 -12.25 -5.77 1.72
N ASP A 70 -12.47 -6.99 2.22
CA ASP A 70 -11.72 -7.51 3.38
C ASP A 70 -10.29 -7.87 2.97
N PHE A 71 -10.09 -8.38 1.76
CA PHE A 71 -8.76 -8.55 1.18
C PHE A 71 -8.05 -7.21 1.00
N ALA A 72 -8.74 -6.21 0.43
CA ALA A 72 -8.16 -4.89 0.22
C ALA A 72 -7.73 -4.22 1.54
N GLU A 73 -8.55 -4.35 2.59
CA GLU A 73 -8.23 -3.87 3.92
C GLU A 73 -7.00 -4.57 4.52
N LYS A 74 -6.94 -5.92 4.45
CA LYS A 74 -5.76 -6.68 4.89
C LYS A 74 -4.48 -6.22 4.19
N PHE A 75 -4.56 -6.01 2.87
CA PHE A 75 -3.43 -5.49 2.10
C PHE A 75 -3.00 -4.09 2.55
N LEU A 76 -3.96 -3.18 2.75
CA LEU A 76 -3.64 -1.83 3.23
C LEU A 76 -3.02 -1.85 4.63
N ASN A 77 -3.56 -2.67 5.54
CA ASN A 77 -3.04 -2.79 6.89
C ASN A 77 -1.58 -3.24 6.88
N PHE A 78 -1.25 -4.25 6.06
CA PHE A 78 0.14 -4.68 5.87
C PHE A 78 1.06 -3.52 5.42
N ILE A 79 0.62 -2.75 4.41
CA ILE A 79 1.40 -1.62 3.91
C ILE A 79 1.52 -0.51 4.96
N VAL A 80 0.46 -0.21 5.72
CA VAL A 80 0.46 0.83 6.77
C VAL A 80 1.39 0.44 7.91
N THR A 81 1.39 -0.82 8.35
CA THR A 81 2.33 -1.33 9.35
C THR A 81 3.78 -1.05 8.95
N GLU A 82 4.13 -1.33 7.70
CA GLU A 82 5.49 -1.08 7.19
C GLU A 82 5.84 0.41 7.12
N VAL A 83 4.86 1.26 6.77
CA VAL A 83 5.02 2.72 6.79
C VAL A 83 5.28 3.25 8.20
N ILE A 84 4.51 2.80 9.19
CA ILE A 84 4.67 3.22 10.60
C ILE A 84 6.05 2.81 11.11
N ARG A 85 6.50 1.58 10.80
CA ARG A 85 7.85 1.11 11.13
C ARG A 85 8.94 2.05 10.59
N HIS A 86 8.80 2.53 9.36
CA HIS A 86 9.73 3.50 8.77
C HIS A 86 9.68 4.87 9.46
N HIS A 87 8.48 5.35 9.81
CA HIS A 87 8.32 6.63 10.51
C HIS A 87 8.95 6.60 11.90
N GLU A 88 8.77 5.50 12.64
CA GLU A 88 9.42 5.30 13.93
C GLU A 88 10.95 5.30 13.81
N ALA A 89 11.49 4.67 12.77
CA ALA A 89 12.93 4.65 12.54
C ALA A 89 13.49 6.05 12.24
N LEU A 90 12.75 6.89 11.50
CA LEU A 90 13.12 8.28 11.24
C LEU A 90 13.12 9.13 12.52
N ARG A 91 12.18 8.89 13.44
CA ARG A 91 12.10 9.64 14.72
C ARG A 91 13.22 9.29 15.71
N ARG A 92 13.88 8.14 15.54
CA ARG A 92 15.00 7.71 16.41
C ARG A 92 16.36 8.26 15.94
N ARG A 93 16.41 8.95 14.81
CA ARG A 93 17.61 9.60 14.25
C ARG A 93 17.65 11.06 14.68
#